data_AF-A0A354XB84-F1
#
_entry.id   AF-A0A354XB84-F1
#
_cell.length_a   1.000
_cell.length_b   1.000
_cell.length_c   1.000
_cell.angle_alpha   90.00
_cell.angle_beta   90.00
_cell.angle_gamma   90.00
#
_symmetry.space_group_name_H-M   'P 1'
#
loop_
_entity.id
_entity.type
_entity.pdbx_description
1 polymer ?
#
loop_
_entity_poly.entity_id
_entity_poly.type
_entity_poly.pdbx_seq_one_letter_code
_entity_poly.pdbx_strand_id
1 'polypeptide(L)'
;MQDFSITITSSFYSQPTWLDLFLKNFDPSLFQNITLGVLAIFIPFAIVFLTDILNSKKEKKSEFEKMVLSDEVLGTKKVFWLSIIGIIFFAFFTGKDISNFAKLIAILASLILVSLYWSPFKKILRFSEGYKPEFEIPFLRKLSFSKIFKYRNKVKAEKMVRAWNSFWSEKSESNERDFTNVFISHIDDSIKLGKFDLAVQLAQIYTCNIEKRDRFSIGYEILPKVFEWNEILWKEQHLWLKGYDTENRIQSFISQKYFPTFKHWTLKLYKKTNSEKENFWNWHYFGGEFFQAIVKTLLKDGHGPYQLFTSFKKHIEESKQKLDKIEDAKKKEKYWHYVTELFASFCPTFFNEIDSAPSNYGIWEHDFPSEWKITIANKDNRISRVILHEFLQWSRDRIFKKENEENFDKDLTEVINGIFPNVHSSLFTAFLMLFVSSEVKYALEKEPNFYILGVSVSRSGSIEESEEDRDKRLAEMMKAKDSSQKEETVQVILKFFHFWQTLTIYKDNLSEDESKNWESYTEEQRKSIVKKVRKEKLEKIKAEIESEEIKKICGDSERKELYRKDFLELIELLILEIEK
;
A
#
# COMPACT_ATOMS: atom_id res chain seq x y z
N MET A 1 33.79 -91.43 -50.75
CA MET A 1 33.63 -91.15 -49.30
C MET A 1 33.29 -89.67 -49.19
N GLN A 2 31.99 -89.38 -49.20
CA GLN A 2 31.19 -88.95 -48.03
C GLN A 2 31.54 -87.50 -47.65
N ASP A 3 30.79 -86.52 -48.16
CA ASP A 3 29.50 -86.03 -47.62
C ASP A 3 29.68 -85.29 -46.29
N PHE A 4 29.50 -83.97 -46.31
CA PHE A 4 28.56 -83.23 -45.44
C PHE A 4 28.63 -81.72 -45.79
N SER A 5 27.77 -81.27 -46.72
CA SER A 5 27.43 -79.85 -46.88
C SER A 5 25.97 -79.71 -46.47
N ILE A 6 25.76 -79.19 -45.26
CA ILE A 6 24.43 -78.89 -44.73
C ILE A 6 23.94 -77.62 -45.42
N THR A 7 23.08 -77.81 -46.42
CA THR A 7 22.20 -76.79 -46.99
C THR A 7 21.16 -76.42 -45.93
N ILE A 8 21.34 -75.29 -45.24
CA ILE A 8 20.27 -74.67 -44.47
C ILE A 8 19.29 -74.05 -45.47
N THR A 9 18.12 -74.66 -45.54
CA THR A 9 16.94 -74.25 -46.30
C THR A 9 16.47 -72.85 -45.91
N SER A 10 16.78 -71.86 -46.73
CA SER A 10 16.09 -70.56 -46.74
C SER A 10 14.75 -70.69 -47.48
N SER A 11 13.77 -71.33 -46.86
CA SER A 11 12.38 -71.34 -47.35
C SER A 11 11.42 -70.87 -46.27
N PHE A 12 11.67 -69.68 -45.72
CA PHE A 12 10.59 -68.84 -45.24
C PHE A 12 10.16 -67.97 -46.41
N TYR A 13 9.23 -68.46 -47.23
CA TYR A 13 8.33 -67.58 -47.95
C TYR A 13 7.63 -66.76 -46.86
N SER A 14 8.12 -65.55 -46.62
CA SER A 14 7.50 -64.60 -45.72
C SER A 14 6.09 -64.37 -46.28
N GLN A 15 5.07 -64.93 -45.63
CA GLN A 15 3.71 -64.48 -45.87
C GLN A 15 3.74 -62.96 -45.77
N PRO A 16 3.18 -62.23 -46.75
CA PRO A 16 3.13 -60.78 -46.68
C PRO A 16 2.52 -60.45 -45.32
N THR A 17 3.32 -59.78 -44.49
CA THR A 17 2.85 -59.48 -43.14
C THR A 17 1.58 -58.64 -43.30
N TRP A 18 0.63 -58.76 -42.38
CA TRP A 18 -0.60 -57.94 -42.42
C TRP A 18 -0.28 -56.44 -42.63
N LEU A 19 0.88 -56.02 -42.13
CA LEU A 19 1.47 -54.69 -42.31
C LEU A 19 1.81 -54.36 -43.77
N ASP A 20 2.36 -55.30 -44.55
CA ASP A 20 2.66 -55.09 -45.98
C ASP A 20 1.39 -54.91 -46.81
N LEU A 21 0.35 -55.71 -46.53
CA LEU A 21 -0.95 -55.58 -47.17
C LEU A 21 -1.64 -54.26 -46.81
N PHE A 22 -1.54 -53.84 -45.55
CA PHE A 22 -2.02 -52.54 -45.10
C PHE A 22 -1.29 -51.39 -45.79
N LEU A 23 0.05 -51.40 -45.79
CA LEU A 23 0.87 -50.36 -46.41
C LEU A 23 0.69 -50.26 -47.93
N LYS A 24 0.43 -51.38 -48.62
CA LYS A 24 0.18 -51.38 -50.06
C LYS A 24 -1.06 -50.56 -50.43
N ASN A 25 -2.10 -50.64 -49.60
CA ASN A 25 -3.38 -49.93 -49.79
C ASN A 25 -3.45 -48.58 -49.05
N PHE A 26 -2.47 -48.29 -48.21
CA PHE A 26 -2.41 -47.04 -47.45
C PHE A 26 -2.04 -45.87 -48.37
N ASP A 27 -2.92 -44.87 -48.43
CA ASP A 27 -2.69 -43.59 -49.12
C ASP A 27 -2.42 -42.49 -48.07
N PRO A 28 -1.16 -42.01 -47.95
CA PRO A 28 -0.81 -40.93 -47.04
C PRO A 28 -1.60 -39.62 -47.28
N SER A 29 -2.17 -39.42 -48.47
CA SER A 29 -3.02 -38.26 -48.76
C SER A 29 -4.27 -38.20 -47.85
N LEU A 30 -4.72 -39.36 -47.32
CA LEU A 30 -5.80 -39.41 -46.34
C LEU A 30 -5.46 -38.65 -45.05
N PHE A 31 -4.18 -38.53 -44.69
CA PHE A 31 -3.77 -37.76 -43.52
C PHE A 31 -3.82 -36.24 -43.74
N GLN A 32 -3.68 -35.79 -44.99
CA GLN A 32 -3.98 -34.41 -45.35
C GLN A 32 -5.47 -34.13 -45.12
N ASN A 33 -6.35 -35.05 -45.51
CA ASN A 33 -7.79 -34.95 -45.24
C ASN A 33 -8.12 -35.03 -43.75
N ILE A 34 -7.40 -35.83 -42.96
CA ILE A 34 -7.55 -35.87 -41.49
C ILE A 34 -7.10 -34.54 -40.88
N THR A 35 -5.96 -33.99 -41.31
CA THR A 35 -5.46 -32.70 -40.82
C THR A 35 -6.43 -31.56 -41.17
N LEU A 36 -6.95 -31.57 -42.40
CA LEU A 36 -8.00 -30.65 -42.84
C LEU A 36 -9.30 -30.87 -42.07
N GLY A 37 -9.67 -32.11 -41.76
CA GLY A 37 -10.84 -32.47 -40.96
C GLY A 37 -10.72 -31.98 -39.51
N VAL A 38 -9.56 -32.18 -38.89
CA VAL A 38 -9.26 -31.65 -37.54
C VAL A 38 -9.34 -30.12 -37.56
N LEU A 39 -8.72 -29.45 -38.53
CA LEU A 39 -8.87 -28.00 -38.73
C LEU A 39 -10.33 -27.60 -38.93
N ALA A 40 -11.09 -28.36 -39.72
CA ALA A 40 -12.51 -28.12 -39.97
C ALA A 40 -13.41 -28.38 -38.76
N ILE A 41 -12.92 -29.04 -37.71
CA ILE A 41 -13.59 -29.11 -36.39
C ILE A 41 -13.19 -27.92 -35.53
N PHE A 42 -11.91 -27.54 -35.55
CA PHE A 42 -11.41 -26.38 -34.82
C PHE A 42 -11.96 -25.06 -35.36
N ILE A 43 -12.24 -24.94 -36.66
CA ILE A 43 -12.76 -23.72 -37.28
C ILE A 43 -14.17 -23.39 -36.78
N PRO A 44 -15.19 -24.27 -36.85
CA PRO A 44 -16.49 -24.05 -36.25
C PRO A 44 -16.41 -23.85 -34.74
N PHE A 45 -15.54 -24.58 -34.04
CA PHE A 45 -15.37 -24.36 -32.60
C PHE A 45 -14.83 -22.95 -32.32
N ALA A 46 -13.81 -22.52 -33.05
CA ALA A 46 -13.27 -21.17 -32.96
C ALA A 46 -14.31 -20.13 -33.38
N ILE A 47 -15.10 -20.37 -34.43
CA ILE A 47 -16.15 -19.47 -34.91
C ILE A 47 -17.28 -19.38 -33.89
N VAL A 48 -17.84 -20.50 -33.42
CA VAL A 48 -18.90 -20.54 -32.40
C VAL A 48 -18.41 -19.86 -31.14
N PHE A 49 -17.17 -20.13 -30.71
CA PHE A 49 -16.59 -19.50 -29.54
C PHE A 49 -16.36 -17.99 -29.74
N LEU A 50 -15.86 -17.57 -30.90
CA LEU A 50 -15.71 -16.16 -31.30
C LEU A 50 -17.07 -15.46 -31.46
N THR A 51 -18.08 -16.17 -31.92
CA THR A 51 -19.43 -15.65 -32.14
C THR A 51 -20.17 -15.52 -30.82
N ASP A 52 -20.03 -16.48 -29.90
CA ASP A 52 -20.48 -16.35 -28.51
C ASP A 52 -19.79 -15.16 -27.83
N ILE A 53 -18.50 -14.97 -28.09
CA ILE A 53 -17.72 -13.82 -27.62
C ILE A 53 -18.24 -12.49 -28.19
N LEU A 54 -18.69 -12.46 -29.45
CA LEU A 54 -19.14 -11.26 -30.14
C LEU A 54 -20.62 -10.93 -29.89
N ASN A 55 -21.45 -11.95 -29.64
CA ASN A 55 -22.91 -11.82 -29.53
C ASN A 55 -23.47 -11.91 -28.11
N SER A 56 -22.66 -12.18 -27.07
CA SER A 56 -23.19 -12.29 -25.70
C SER A 56 -23.62 -10.91 -25.14
N LYS A 57 -24.90 -10.59 -25.30
CA LYS A 57 -25.56 -9.45 -24.64
C LYS A 57 -25.87 -9.68 -23.15
N LYS A 58 -25.64 -10.89 -22.61
CA LYS A 58 -26.08 -11.25 -21.24
C LYS A 58 -24.97 -11.53 -20.22
N GLU A 59 -23.74 -11.85 -20.64
CA GLU A 59 -22.55 -11.91 -19.78
C GLU A 59 -21.35 -11.79 -20.71
N LYS A 60 -20.66 -10.65 -20.70
CA LYS A 60 -19.49 -10.44 -21.56
C LYS A 60 -18.36 -11.30 -21.00
N LYS A 61 -17.96 -12.37 -21.71
CA LYS A 61 -16.67 -13.03 -21.44
C LYS A 61 -15.59 -11.97 -21.45
N SER A 62 -14.77 -11.95 -20.41
CA SER A 62 -13.78 -10.91 -20.17
C SER A 62 -12.72 -10.87 -21.26
N GLU A 63 -12.09 -9.71 -21.49
CA GLU A 63 -10.93 -9.65 -22.39
C GLU A 63 -9.84 -10.62 -21.92
N PHE A 64 -9.67 -10.77 -20.60
CA PHE A 64 -8.76 -11.71 -19.96
C PHE A 64 -9.03 -13.16 -20.36
N GLU A 65 -10.27 -13.64 -20.22
CA GLU A 65 -10.66 -15.01 -20.62
C GLU A 65 -10.34 -15.28 -22.09
N LYS A 66 -10.56 -14.29 -22.98
CA LYS A 66 -10.23 -14.41 -24.40
C LYS A 66 -8.73 -14.58 -24.62
N MET A 67 -7.90 -13.85 -23.87
CA MET A 67 -6.45 -13.99 -23.96
C MET A 67 -5.97 -15.34 -23.45
N VAL A 68 -6.49 -15.79 -22.30
CA VAL A 68 -6.17 -17.09 -21.70
C VAL A 68 -6.56 -18.21 -22.65
N LEU A 69 -7.75 -18.14 -23.24
CA LEU A 69 -8.21 -19.15 -24.17
C LEU A 69 -7.36 -19.20 -25.44
N SER A 70 -7.03 -18.05 -26.02
CA SER A 70 -6.21 -18.00 -27.24
C SER A 70 -4.79 -18.57 -27.01
N ASP A 71 -4.14 -18.17 -25.93
CA ASP A 71 -2.72 -18.45 -25.75
C ASP A 71 -2.42 -19.70 -24.90
N GLU A 72 -3.25 -20.02 -23.91
CA GLU A 72 -3.01 -21.14 -23.00
C GLU A 72 -3.81 -22.39 -23.34
N VAL A 73 -5.11 -22.21 -23.62
CA VAL A 73 -6.05 -23.30 -23.86
C VAL A 73 -5.89 -23.82 -25.29
N LEU A 74 -6.12 -22.95 -26.28
CA LEU A 74 -5.95 -23.27 -27.70
C LEU A 74 -4.47 -23.34 -28.09
N GLY A 75 -3.65 -22.43 -27.56
CA GLY A 75 -2.28 -22.26 -28.03
C GLY A 75 -2.26 -21.94 -29.52
N THR A 76 -3.09 -20.98 -29.96
CA THR A 76 -3.41 -20.69 -31.37
C THR A 76 -2.19 -20.64 -32.27
N LYS A 77 -1.09 -20.01 -31.83
CA LYS A 77 0.18 -19.99 -32.58
C LYS A 77 0.76 -21.38 -32.81
N LYS A 78 0.77 -22.24 -31.78
CA LYS A 78 1.29 -23.61 -31.89
C LYS A 78 0.41 -24.44 -32.82
N VAL A 79 -0.91 -24.39 -32.62
CA VAL A 79 -1.88 -25.11 -33.46
C VAL A 79 -1.76 -24.66 -34.92
N PHE A 80 -1.68 -23.36 -35.16
CA PHE A 80 -1.50 -22.79 -36.50
C PHE A 80 -0.22 -23.28 -37.18
N TRP A 81 0.94 -23.18 -36.52
CA TRP A 81 2.21 -23.64 -37.09
C TRP A 81 2.26 -25.15 -37.25
N LEU A 82 1.72 -25.93 -36.31
CA LEU A 82 1.60 -27.38 -36.44
C LEU A 82 0.73 -27.76 -37.64
N SER A 83 -0.36 -27.03 -37.89
CA SER A 83 -1.22 -27.24 -39.05
C SER A 83 -0.53 -26.93 -40.36
N ILE A 84 0.19 -25.80 -40.45
CA ILE A 84 0.97 -25.46 -41.64
C ILE A 84 2.05 -26.52 -41.90
N ILE A 85 2.82 -26.87 -40.86
CA ILE A 85 3.88 -27.88 -40.97
C ILE A 85 3.29 -29.23 -41.36
N GLY A 86 2.15 -29.62 -40.78
CA GLY A 86 1.46 -30.87 -41.12
C GLY A 86 1.00 -30.91 -42.58
N ILE A 87 0.35 -29.84 -43.06
CA ILE A 87 -0.11 -29.74 -44.45
C ILE A 87 1.07 -29.80 -45.42
N ILE A 88 2.14 -29.03 -45.15
CA ILE A 88 3.34 -29.02 -45.99
C ILE A 88 4.01 -30.40 -45.98
N PHE A 89 4.16 -31.01 -44.80
CA PHE A 89 4.80 -32.31 -44.65
C PHE A 89 4.04 -33.40 -45.42
N PHE A 90 2.72 -33.49 -45.28
CA PHE A 90 1.93 -34.51 -45.97
C PHE A 90 1.78 -34.28 -47.47
N ALA A 91 1.90 -33.03 -47.94
CA ALA A 91 1.91 -32.74 -49.37
C ALA A 91 3.06 -33.45 -50.12
N PHE A 92 4.21 -33.70 -49.44
CA PHE A 92 5.32 -34.47 -50.02
C PHE A 92 5.06 -35.98 -50.13
N PHE A 93 4.00 -36.49 -49.49
CA PHE A 93 3.58 -37.89 -49.58
C PHE A 93 2.35 -38.05 -50.49
N THR A 94 2.24 -37.23 -51.54
CA THR A 94 1.19 -37.35 -52.56
C THR A 94 1.74 -38.02 -53.83
N GLY A 95 1.23 -39.20 -54.17
CA GLY A 95 1.66 -39.97 -55.35
C GLY A 95 1.45 -41.48 -55.22
N LYS A 96 1.33 -42.18 -56.36
CA LYS A 96 1.13 -43.65 -56.39
C LYS A 96 2.40 -44.44 -56.07
N ASP A 97 3.58 -43.82 -56.21
CA ASP A 97 4.89 -44.48 -56.14
C ASP A 97 5.66 -44.22 -54.83
N ILE A 98 4.95 -44.12 -53.71
CA ILE A 98 5.56 -43.87 -52.39
C ILE A 98 6.09 -45.18 -51.82
N SER A 99 7.36 -45.19 -51.40
CA SER A 99 7.97 -46.35 -50.75
C SER A 99 7.25 -46.74 -49.45
N ASN A 100 7.23 -48.03 -49.13
CA ASN A 100 6.63 -48.53 -47.88
C ASN A 100 7.23 -47.86 -46.63
N PHE A 101 8.53 -47.54 -46.67
CA PHE A 101 9.21 -46.82 -45.60
C PHE A 101 8.66 -45.39 -45.41
N ALA A 102 8.46 -44.65 -46.50
CA ALA A 102 7.85 -43.33 -46.46
C ALA A 102 6.40 -43.38 -45.92
N LYS A 103 5.63 -44.42 -46.27
CA LYS A 103 4.28 -44.63 -45.71
C LYS A 103 4.31 -44.87 -44.20
N LEU A 104 5.27 -45.65 -43.69
CA LEU A 104 5.44 -45.85 -42.24
C LEU A 104 5.81 -44.56 -41.51
N ILE A 105 6.72 -43.76 -42.07
CA ILE A 105 7.05 -42.44 -41.53
C ILE A 105 5.81 -41.54 -41.49
N ALA A 106 5.00 -41.52 -42.55
CA ALA A 106 3.77 -40.74 -42.59
C ALA A 106 2.79 -41.17 -41.50
N ILE A 107 2.58 -42.47 -41.28
CA ILE A 107 1.71 -42.98 -40.20
C ILE A 107 2.22 -42.53 -38.83
N LEU A 108 3.53 -42.65 -38.58
CA LEU A 108 4.11 -42.23 -37.30
C LEU A 108 3.97 -40.72 -37.08
N ALA A 109 4.25 -39.91 -38.11
CA ALA A 109 4.07 -38.46 -38.08
C ALA A 109 2.61 -38.08 -37.82
N SER A 110 1.65 -38.78 -38.40
CA SER A 110 0.21 -38.57 -38.17
C SER A 110 -0.18 -38.86 -36.73
N LEU A 111 0.28 -39.97 -36.15
CA LEU A 111 0.02 -40.29 -34.75
C LEU A 111 0.59 -39.22 -33.81
N ILE A 112 1.79 -38.71 -34.11
CA ILE A 112 2.39 -37.59 -33.38
C ILE A 112 1.51 -36.34 -33.50
N LEU A 113 1.10 -35.97 -34.71
CA LEU A 113 0.26 -34.78 -34.93
C LEU A 113 -1.11 -34.91 -34.23
N VAL A 114 -1.79 -36.05 -34.33
CA VAL A 114 -3.04 -36.31 -33.62
C VAL A 114 -2.84 -36.17 -32.10
N SER A 115 -1.76 -36.71 -31.55
CA SER A 115 -1.43 -36.58 -30.12
C SER A 115 -1.20 -35.11 -29.73
N LEU A 116 -0.54 -34.33 -30.59
CA LEU A 116 -0.32 -32.90 -30.38
C LEU A 116 -1.62 -32.10 -30.43
N TYR A 117 -2.56 -32.40 -31.34
CA TYR A 117 -3.88 -31.74 -31.42
C TYR A 117 -4.83 -32.16 -30.30
N TRP A 118 -4.69 -33.38 -29.79
CA TRP A 118 -5.50 -33.88 -28.69
C TRP A 118 -5.27 -33.09 -27.39
N SER A 119 -4.05 -32.56 -27.19
CA SER A 119 -3.73 -31.76 -26.00
C SER A 119 -4.56 -30.48 -25.89
N PRO A 120 -4.61 -29.57 -26.89
CA PRO A 120 -5.54 -28.43 -26.89
C PRO A 120 -7.00 -28.82 -26.69
N PHE A 121 -7.47 -29.91 -27.32
CA PHE A 121 -8.85 -30.36 -27.17
C PHE A 121 -9.18 -30.72 -25.71
N LYS A 122 -8.30 -31.48 -25.03
CA LYS A 122 -8.43 -31.78 -23.60
C LYS A 122 -8.44 -30.51 -22.74
N LYS A 123 -7.62 -29.51 -23.08
CA LYS A 123 -7.59 -28.24 -22.35
C LYS A 123 -8.90 -27.46 -22.51
N ILE A 124 -9.46 -27.42 -23.73
CA ILE A 124 -10.74 -26.77 -24.01
C ILE A 124 -11.84 -27.40 -23.16
N LEU A 125 -11.92 -28.73 -23.13
CA LEU A 125 -12.93 -29.44 -22.33
C LEU A 125 -12.81 -29.07 -20.84
N ARG A 126 -11.62 -29.18 -20.25
CA ARG A 126 -11.39 -28.78 -18.86
C ARG A 126 -11.72 -27.31 -18.58
N PHE A 127 -11.35 -26.41 -19.49
CA PHE A 127 -11.68 -24.99 -19.36
C PHE A 127 -13.21 -24.77 -19.37
N SER A 128 -13.94 -25.49 -20.24
CA SER A 128 -15.40 -25.43 -20.30
C SER A 128 -16.12 -26.09 -19.11
N GLU A 129 -15.47 -27.05 -18.46
CA GLU A 129 -15.95 -27.70 -17.23
C GLU A 129 -15.81 -26.80 -15.97
N GLY A 130 -15.22 -25.61 -16.11
CA GLY A 130 -15.09 -24.64 -15.01
C GLY A 130 -13.72 -24.63 -14.34
N TYR A 131 -12.75 -25.43 -14.78
CA TYR A 131 -11.37 -25.42 -14.30
C TYR A 131 -10.56 -24.23 -14.84
N LYS A 132 -11.14 -23.03 -14.92
CA LYS A 132 -10.51 -21.83 -15.48
C LYS A 132 -9.19 -21.45 -14.76
N PRO A 133 -9.08 -21.49 -13.41
CA PRO A 133 -7.84 -21.10 -12.73
C PRO A 133 -6.61 -21.95 -13.12
N GLU A 134 -6.81 -23.21 -13.55
CA GLU A 134 -5.73 -24.07 -14.06
C GLU A 134 -5.03 -23.49 -15.29
N PHE A 135 -5.69 -22.59 -16.04
CA PHE A 135 -5.17 -21.97 -17.25
C PHE A 135 -4.85 -20.49 -17.06
N GLU A 136 -5.64 -19.78 -16.27
CA GLU A 136 -5.47 -18.36 -16.01
C GLU A 136 -4.17 -18.06 -15.26
N ILE A 137 -3.85 -18.83 -14.21
CA ILE A 137 -2.62 -18.65 -13.43
C ILE A 137 -1.37 -18.91 -14.28
N PRO A 138 -1.24 -20.04 -15.02
CA PRO A 138 -0.10 -20.24 -15.92
C PRO A 138 0.00 -19.18 -17.02
N PHE A 139 -1.12 -18.72 -17.57
CA PHE A 139 -1.13 -17.65 -18.56
C PHE A 139 -0.50 -16.37 -17.98
N LEU A 140 -0.96 -15.93 -16.80
CA LEU A 140 -0.41 -14.76 -16.13
C LEU A 140 1.08 -14.95 -15.81
N ARG A 141 1.47 -16.09 -15.23
CA ARG A 141 2.89 -16.39 -14.94
C ARG A 141 3.79 -16.32 -16.18
N LYS A 142 3.30 -16.66 -17.38
CA LYS A 142 4.07 -16.53 -18.64
C LYS A 142 4.29 -15.09 -19.10
N LEU A 143 3.51 -14.15 -18.58
CA LEU A 143 3.68 -12.72 -18.86
C LEU A 143 4.87 -12.12 -18.09
N SER A 144 5.41 -12.81 -17.08
CA SER A 144 6.66 -12.46 -16.42
C SER A 144 7.80 -12.18 -17.39
N PHE A 145 8.70 -11.28 -16.97
CA PHE A 145 9.79 -10.83 -17.80
C PHE A 145 10.97 -11.80 -17.72
N SER A 146 11.50 -12.17 -18.89
CA SER A 146 12.80 -12.83 -18.98
C SER A 146 13.89 -11.77 -19.12
N LYS A 147 14.99 -11.91 -18.38
CA LYS A 147 16.16 -11.01 -18.49
C LYS A 147 16.80 -10.97 -19.90
N ILE A 148 16.56 -11.99 -20.74
CA ILE A 148 17.33 -12.24 -21.97
C ILE A 148 16.83 -11.43 -23.19
N PHE A 149 15.55 -11.04 -23.27
CA PHE A 149 14.99 -10.43 -24.49
C PHE A 149 14.26 -9.09 -24.28
N LYS A 150 15.01 -7.98 -24.27
CA LYS A 150 14.47 -6.61 -24.04
C LYS A 150 13.34 -6.20 -25.00
N TYR A 151 13.42 -6.49 -26.29
CA TYR A 151 12.39 -6.09 -27.28
C TYR A 151 11.05 -6.82 -27.07
N ARG A 152 11.08 -8.10 -26.65
CA ARG A 152 9.86 -8.87 -26.36
C ARG A 152 9.14 -8.35 -25.10
N ASN A 153 9.82 -7.59 -24.24
CA ASN A 153 9.25 -7.13 -22.98
C ASN A 153 8.21 -6.01 -23.16
N LYS A 154 8.28 -5.17 -24.20
CA LYS A 154 7.28 -4.10 -24.41
C LYS A 154 5.88 -4.68 -24.70
N VAL A 155 5.79 -5.59 -25.68
CA VAL A 155 4.51 -6.25 -26.04
C VAL A 155 3.97 -7.08 -24.87
N LYS A 156 4.87 -7.73 -24.11
CA LYS A 156 4.48 -8.44 -22.89
C LYS A 156 3.92 -7.50 -21.82
N ALA A 157 4.54 -6.34 -21.59
CA ALA A 157 4.08 -5.34 -20.62
C ALA A 157 2.67 -4.83 -20.96
N GLU A 158 2.43 -4.41 -22.20
CA GLU A 158 1.11 -3.95 -22.64
C GLU A 158 0.05 -5.04 -22.51
N LYS A 159 0.42 -6.30 -22.82
CA LYS A 159 -0.47 -7.44 -22.65
C LYS A 159 -0.74 -7.75 -21.17
N MET A 160 0.25 -7.60 -20.30
CA MET A 160 0.12 -7.78 -18.85
C MET A 160 -0.82 -6.73 -18.24
N VAL A 161 -0.67 -5.46 -18.62
CA VAL A 161 -1.57 -4.37 -18.21
C VAL A 161 -3.01 -4.68 -18.60
N ARG A 162 -3.25 -5.05 -19.86
CA ARG A 162 -4.61 -5.40 -20.32
C ARG A 162 -5.18 -6.63 -19.62
N ALA A 163 -4.36 -7.66 -19.42
CA ALA A 163 -4.78 -8.87 -18.71
C ALA A 163 -5.23 -8.55 -17.28
N TRP A 164 -4.42 -7.81 -16.51
CA TRP A 164 -4.79 -7.42 -15.16
C TRP A 164 -5.94 -6.44 -15.10
N ASN A 165 -6.02 -5.49 -16.03
CA ASN A 165 -7.13 -4.54 -16.07
C ASN A 165 -8.47 -5.26 -16.29
N SER A 166 -8.49 -6.22 -17.23
CA SER A 166 -9.68 -7.03 -17.46
C SER A 166 -9.96 -7.95 -16.27
N PHE A 167 -8.97 -8.66 -15.74
CA PHE A 167 -9.16 -9.57 -14.62
C PHE A 167 -9.67 -8.86 -13.36
N TRP A 168 -9.02 -7.77 -12.96
CA TRP A 168 -9.42 -7.01 -11.76
C TRP A 168 -10.69 -6.19 -11.94
N SER A 169 -11.17 -5.96 -13.16
CA SER A 169 -12.47 -5.32 -13.35
C SER A 169 -13.65 -6.20 -12.91
N GLU A 170 -13.44 -7.51 -12.81
CA GLU A 170 -14.46 -8.52 -12.54
C GLU A 170 -14.35 -9.07 -11.13
N LYS A 171 -15.48 -9.35 -10.48
CA LYS A 171 -15.46 -9.98 -9.14
C LYS A 171 -14.99 -11.43 -9.30
N SER A 172 -13.91 -11.81 -8.64
CA SER A 172 -13.42 -13.19 -8.69
C SER A 172 -14.34 -14.07 -7.84
N GLU A 173 -14.81 -15.18 -8.41
CA GLU A 173 -15.49 -16.27 -7.67
C GLU A 173 -14.50 -17.27 -7.05
N SER A 174 -13.21 -17.13 -7.37
CA SER A 174 -12.15 -18.07 -7.01
C SER A 174 -11.21 -17.53 -5.92
N ASN A 175 -10.42 -18.42 -5.33
CA ASN A 175 -9.36 -18.08 -4.37
C ASN A 175 -8.38 -17.06 -4.99
N GLU A 176 -8.51 -15.78 -4.61
CA GLU A 176 -7.70 -14.68 -5.16
C GLU A 176 -6.22 -14.79 -4.79
N ARG A 177 -5.87 -15.59 -3.78
CA ARG A 177 -4.51 -15.69 -3.24
C ARG A 177 -3.46 -16.01 -4.30
N ASP A 178 -3.71 -17.01 -5.15
CA ASP A 178 -2.75 -17.38 -6.20
C ASP A 178 -2.58 -16.26 -7.23
N PHE A 179 -3.66 -15.55 -7.55
CA PHE A 179 -3.63 -14.40 -8.45
C PHE A 179 -2.89 -13.22 -7.84
N THR A 180 -3.15 -12.93 -6.55
CA THR A 180 -2.44 -11.90 -5.79
C THR A 180 -0.94 -12.17 -5.76
N ASN A 181 -0.53 -13.42 -5.52
CA ASN A 181 0.89 -13.80 -5.56
C ASN A 181 1.53 -13.61 -6.95
N VAL A 182 0.81 -13.95 -8.03
CA VAL A 182 1.30 -13.68 -9.39
C VAL A 182 1.36 -12.18 -9.68
N PHE A 183 0.38 -11.38 -9.21
CA PHE A 183 0.40 -9.93 -9.32
C PHE A 183 1.59 -9.30 -8.59
N ILE A 184 1.83 -9.71 -7.34
CA ILE A 184 2.99 -9.28 -6.54
C ILE A 184 4.28 -9.58 -7.31
N SER A 185 4.44 -10.79 -7.83
CA SER A 185 5.63 -11.16 -8.62
C SER A 185 5.82 -10.30 -9.87
N HIS A 186 4.74 -9.86 -10.51
CA HIS A 186 4.82 -8.98 -11.68
C HIS A 186 5.28 -7.57 -11.30
N ILE A 187 4.87 -7.04 -10.15
CA ILE A 187 5.38 -5.78 -9.62
C ILE A 187 6.86 -5.94 -9.21
N ASP A 188 7.20 -7.01 -8.48
CA ASP A 188 8.58 -7.33 -8.07
C ASP A 188 9.51 -7.40 -9.29
N ASP A 189 9.11 -8.13 -10.34
CA ASP A 189 9.86 -8.24 -11.60
C ASP A 189 9.99 -6.88 -12.30
N SER A 190 8.95 -6.06 -12.28
CA SER A 190 8.96 -4.73 -12.89
C SER A 190 9.95 -3.80 -12.17
N ILE A 191 9.93 -3.77 -10.83
CA ILE A 191 10.86 -3.00 -10.01
C ILE A 191 12.30 -3.49 -10.23
N LYS A 192 12.52 -4.81 -10.17
CA LYS A 192 13.85 -5.43 -10.36
C LYS A 192 14.46 -5.16 -11.74
N LEU A 193 13.64 -4.93 -12.75
CA LEU A 193 14.07 -4.63 -14.12
C LEU A 193 14.08 -3.14 -14.44
N GLY A 194 13.87 -2.26 -13.45
CA GLY A 194 13.83 -0.80 -13.64
C GLY A 194 12.60 -0.32 -14.43
N LYS A 195 11.55 -1.14 -14.55
CA LYS A 195 10.29 -0.82 -15.24
C LYS A 195 9.28 -0.22 -14.27
N PHE A 196 9.65 0.89 -13.63
CA PHE A 196 8.85 1.54 -12.60
C PHE A 196 7.47 2.02 -13.08
N ASP A 197 7.35 2.54 -14.30
CA ASP A 197 6.05 2.98 -14.84
C ASP A 197 5.06 1.82 -14.96
N LEU A 198 5.57 0.64 -15.31
CA LEU A 198 4.74 -0.55 -15.37
C LEU A 198 4.30 -0.98 -13.98
N ALA A 199 5.22 -0.98 -13.00
CA ALA A 199 4.87 -1.27 -11.61
C ALA A 199 3.75 -0.34 -11.11
N VAL A 200 3.84 0.96 -11.40
CA VAL A 200 2.81 1.94 -11.06
C VAL A 200 1.51 1.70 -11.81
N GLN A 201 1.54 1.47 -13.13
CA GLN A 201 0.33 1.15 -13.89
C GLN A 201 -0.38 -0.09 -13.33
N LEU A 202 0.37 -1.13 -12.97
CA LEU A 202 -0.18 -2.33 -12.34
C LEU A 202 -0.83 -2.03 -10.99
N ALA A 203 -0.16 -1.24 -10.14
CA ALA A 203 -0.68 -0.81 -8.85
C ALA A 203 -1.92 0.10 -8.98
N GLN A 204 -1.98 0.96 -9.99
CA GLN A 204 -3.14 1.78 -10.34
C GLN A 204 -4.34 0.93 -10.73
N ILE A 205 -4.14 -0.07 -11.59
CA ILE A 205 -5.20 -1.00 -11.98
C ILE A 205 -5.76 -1.72 -10.75
N TYR A 206 -4.91 -2.15 -9.84
CA TYR A 206 -5.33 -2.80 -8.60
C TYR A 206 -6.10 -1.82 -7.71
N THR A 207 -5.58 -0.61 -7.54
CA THR A 207 -6.20 0.46 -6.73
C THR A 207 -7.59 0.83 -7.25
N CYS A 208 -7.77 0.99 -8.56
CA CYS A 208 -9.08 1.27 -9.18
C CYS A 208 -10.12 0.16 -8.95
N ASN A 209 -9.67 -1.04 -8.59
CA ASN A 209 -10.54 -2.21 -8.41
C ASN A 209 -10.47 -2.80 -7.00
N ILE A 210 -9.81 -2.12 -6.05
CA ILE A 210 -9.48 -2.63 -4.73
C ILE A 210 -10.72 -2.98 -3.90
N GLU A 211 -11.84 -2.28 -4.13
CA GLU A 211 -13.11 -2.53 -3.46
C GLU A 211 -13.73 -3.89 -3.82
N LYS A 212 -13.37 -4.45 -4.98
CA LYS A 212 -13.86 -5.75 -5.44
C LYS A 212 -12.95 -6.92 -5.02
N ARG A 213 -11.80 -6.63 -4.40
CA ARG A 213 -10.78 -7.62 -4.06
C ARG A 213 -10.98 -8.18 -2.65
N ASP A 214 -10.45 -9.37 -2.46
CA ASP A 214 -10.39 -10.05 -1.18
C ASP A 214 -9.59 -9.24 -0.15
N ARG A 215 -10.27 -8.85 0.93
CA ARG A 215 -9.71 -8.04 2.02
C ARG A 215 -8.55 -8.74 2.72
N PHE A 216 -8.63 -10.07 2.84
CA PHE A 216 -7.59 -10.87 3.47
C PHE A 216 -6.28 -10.80 2.68
N SER A 217 -6.34 -10.97 1.36
CA SER A 217 -5.18 -10.83 0.46
C SER A 217 -4.60 -9.41 0.49
N ILE A 218 -5.45 -8.38 0.58
CA ILE A 218 -5.00 -6.98 0.71
C ILE A 218 -4.15 -6.80 1.96
N GLY A 219 -4.65 -7.23 3.13
CA GLY A 219 -3.96 -6.99 4.40
C GLY A 219 -2.74 -7.88 4.63
N TYR A 220 -2.79 -9.16 4.25
CA TYR A 220 -1.70 -10.10 4.52
C TYR A 220 -0.66 -10.22 3.41
N GLU A 221 -1.02 -10.02 2.14
CA GLU A 221 -0.09 -10.21 1.02
C GLU A 221 0.33 -8.88 0.40
N ILE A 222 -0.63 -7.98 0.10
CA ILE A 222 -0.34 -6.72 -0.60
C ILE A 222 0.26 -5.67 0.34
N LEU A 223 -0.32 -5.42 1.52
CA LEU A 223 0.13 -4.35 2.42
C LEU A 223 1.62 -4.50 2.82
N PRO A 224 2.12 -5.67 3.26
CA PRO A 224 3.55 -5.84 3.53
C PRO A 224 4.43 -5.56 2.31
N LYS A 225 3.94 -5.94 1.12
CA LYS A 225 4.64 -5.68 -0.14
C LYS A 225 4.66 -4.21 -0.52
N VAL A 226 3.61 -3.44 -0.23
CA VAL A 226 3.62 -1.98 -0.42
C VAL A 226 4.73 -1.33 0.40
N PHE A 227 4.93 -1.75 1.66
CA PHE A 227 6.05 -1.25 2.46
C PHE A 227 7.41 -1.63 1.87
N GLU A 228 7.57 -2.87 1.40
CA GLU A 228 8.80 -3.33 0.73
C GLU A 228 9.08 -2.52 -0.55
N TRP A 229 8.08 -2.37 -1.42
CA TRP A 229 8.18 -1.61 -2.66
C TRP A 229 8.50 -0.13 -2.40
N ASN A 230 7.82 0.49 -1.43
CA ASN A 230 8.08 1.87 -1.06
C ASN A 230 9.52 2.07 -0.59
N GLU A 231 10.04 1.19 0.27
CA GLU A 231 11.43 1.28 0.76
C GLU A 231 12.45 1.08 -0.38
N ILE A 232 12.22 0.11 -1.28
CA ILE A 232 13.10 -0.14 -2.44
C ILE A 232 13.13 1.09 -3.35
N LEU A 233 11.96 1.60 -3.72
CA LEU A 233 11.85 2.74 -4.63
C LEU A 233 12.42 4.02 -4.01
N TRP A 234 12.22 4.24 -2.71
CA TRP A 234 12.86 5.33 -1.97
C TRP A 234 14.40 5.23 -1.99
N LYS A 235 14.98 4.03 -1.82
CA LYS A 235 16.45 3.84 -1.92
C LYS A 235 16.97 4.17 -3.33
N GLU A 236 16.29 3.68 -4.36
CA GLU A 236 16.64 3.98 -5.76
C GLU A 236 16.54 5.48 -6.05
N GLN A 237 15.54 6.16 -5.49
CA GLN A 237 15.38 7.60 -5.57
C GLN A 237 16.60 8.35 -5.00
N HIS A 238 17.06 7.98 -3.80
CA HIS A 238 18.22 8.63 -3.17
C HIS A 238 19.52 8.36 -3.93
N LEU A 239 19.69 7.16 -4.51
CA LEU A 239 20.80 6.86 -5.40
C LEU A 239 20.76 7.76 -6.64
N TRP A 240 19.58 7.97 -7.22
CA TRP A 240 19.38 8.88 -8.33
C TRP A 240 19.69 10.33 -7.96
N LEU A 241 19.18 10.84 -6.83
CA LEU A 241 19.42 12.22 -6.37
C LEU A 241 20.91 12.48 -6.16
N LYS A 242 21.62 11.52 -5.57
CA LYS A 242 23.09 11.58 -5.45
C LYS A 242 23.76 11.63 -6.82
N GLY A 243 23.22 10.89 -7.78
CA GLY A 243 23.65 10.95 -9.17
C GLY A 243 23.39 12.31 -9.82
N TYR A 244 22.23 12.93 -9.57
CA TYR A 244 21.90 14.26 -10.08
C TYR A 244 22.81 15.34 -9.49
N ASP A 245 23.05 15.32 -8.18
CA ASP A 245 24.00 16.21 -7.51
C ASP A 245 25.42 16.06 -8.07
N THR A 246 25.81 14.82 -8.38
CA THR A 246 27.11 14.55 -9.02
C THR A 246 27.16 15.11 -10.44
N GLU A 247 26.09 15.02 -11.22
CA GLU A 247 25.99 15.66 -12.54
C GLU A 247 26.13 17.18 -12.42
N ASN A 248 25.41 17.80 -11.49
CA ASN A 248 25.47 19.24 -11.23
C ASN A 248 26.86 19.68 -10.79
N ARG A 249 27.54 18.88 -9.96
CA ARG A 249 28.95 19.10 -9.61
C ARG A 249 29.86 19.00 -10.83
N ILE A 250 29.70 17.99 -11.69
CA ILE A 250 30.47 17.90 -12.94
C ILE A 250 30.22 19.15 -13.81
N GLN A 251 28.98 19.63 -13.86
CA GLN A 251 28.61 20.83 -14.59
C GLN A 251 29.25 22.11 -14.01
N SER A 252 29.40 22.22 -12.68
CA SER A 252 29.96 23.40 -12.01
C SER A 252 31.49 23.38 -11.87
N PHE A 253 32.11 22.21 -11.70
CA PHE A 253 33.56 22.05 -11.54
C PHE A 253 34.33 22.21 -12.86
N ILE A 254 33.77 21.77 -13.99
CA ILE A 254 34.45 21.88 -15.28
C ILE A 254 34.07 23.22 -15.92
N SER A 255 35.00 24.18 -15.84
CA SER A 255 34.85 25.51 -16.46
C SER A 255 34.42 25.37 -17.92
N GLN A 256 33.24 25.93 -18.23
CA GLN A 256 32.70 25.98 -19.58
C GLN A 256 33.62 26.74 -20.53
N LYS A 257 34.47 27.62 -20.00
CA LYS A 257 35.41 28.44 -20.77
C LYS A 257 36.67 27.68 -21.19
N TYR A 258 37.12 26.71 -20.40
CA TYR A 258 38.43 26.08 -20.61
C TYR A 258 38.36 24.66 -21.21
N PHE A 259 37.29 23.89 -20.96
CA PHE A 259 37.21 22.49 -21.45
C PHE A 259 35.80 22.06 -21.90
N PRO A 260 35.19 22.71 -22.91
CA PRO A 260 33.83 22.41 -23.36
C PRO A 260 33.66 20.98 -23.91
N THR A 261 34.65 20.49 -24.67
CA THR A 261 34.61 19.15 -25.28
C THR A 261 34.70 18.03 -24.23
N PHE A 262 35.57 18.21 -23.22
CA PHE A 262 35.69 17.25 -22.12
C PHE A 262 34.42 17.23 -21.26
N LYS A 263 33.85 18.40 -20.92
CA LYS A 263 32.57 18.51 -20.23
C LYS A 263 31.44 17.81 -20.99
N HIS A 264 31.36 18.02 -22.31
CA HIS A 264 30.34 17.37 -23.12
C HIS A 264 30.54 15.85 -23.16
N TRP A 265 31.77 15.37 -23.27
CA TRP A 265 32.10 13.95 -23.26
C TRP A 265 31.81 13.29 -21.91
N THR A 266 32.20 13.91 -20.79
CA THR A 266 31.92 13.39 -19.43
C THR A 266 30.43 13.38 -19.14
N LEU A 267 29.68 14.44 -19.49
CA LEU A 267 28.23 14.47 -19.38
C LEU A 267 27.56 13.43 -20.29
N LYS A 268 28.04 13.22 -21.51
CA LYS A 268 27.50 12.21 -22.43
C LYS A 268 27.74 10.80 -21.92
N LEU A 269 28.93 10.51 -21.39
CA LEU A 269 29.21 9.23 -20.73
C LEU A 269 28.33 9.04 -19.50
N TYR A 270 28.25 10.06 -18.64
CA TYR A 270 27.45 10.03 -17.42
C TYR A 270 25.95 9.85 -17.70
N LYS A 271 25.41 10.56 -18.70
CA LYS A 271 24.02 10.40 -19.16
C LYS A 271 23.78 9.05 -19.82
N LYS A 272 24.77 8.49 -20.54
CA LYS A 272 24.68 7.16 -21.14
C LYS A 272 24.70 6.04 -20.09
N THR A 273 25.41 6.22 -18.98
CA THR A 273 25.42 5.28 -17.86
C THR A 273 24.20 5.44 -16.96
N ASN A 274 23.64 6.65 -16.85
CA ASN A 274 22.46 6.97 -16.04
C ASN A 274 21.23 7.31 -16.91
N SER A 275 20.95 6.60 -18.00
CA SER A 275 19.90 7.00 -18.96
C SER A 275 18.45 6.74 -18.50
N GLU A 276 18.23 6.14 -17.33
CA GLU A 276 16.89 5.81 -16.81
C GLU A 276 16.35 6.89 -15.85
N LYS A 277 16.42 8.18 -16.22
CA LYS A 277 16.09 9.31 -15.32
C LYS A 277 14.64 9.78 -15.32
N GLU A 278 13.82 9.35 -16.27
CA GLU A 278 12.51 10.01 -16.54
C GLU A 278 11.37 9.53 -15.63
N ASN A 279 11.56 8.50 -14.80
CA ASN A 279 10.46 7.79 -14.13
C ASN A 279 10.38 8.01 -12.62
N PHE A 280 10.83 9.19 -12.16
CA PHE A 280 11.15 9.46 -10.75
C PHE A 280 9.94 9.67 -9.81
N TRP A 281 8.73 9.89 -10.35
CA TRP A 281 7.52 10.14 -9.55
C TRP A 281 6.89 8.89 -8.95
N ASN A 282 7.37 7.71 -9.34
CA ASN A 282 6.69 6.44 -9.11
C ASN A 282 6.72 5.95 -7.65
N TRP A 283 7.66 6.39 -6.80
CA TRP A 283 7.71 5.92 -5.40
C TRP A 283 6.65 6.58 -4.52
N HIS A 284 6.37 7.88 -4.73
CA HIS A 284 5.30 8.60 -4.02
C HIS A 284 3.94 7.94 -4.24
N TYR A 285 3.76 7.27 -5.39
CA TYR A 285 2.53 6.53 -5.66
C TYR A 285 2.32 5.37 -4.67
N PHE A 286 3.37 4.60 -4.36
CA PHE A 286 3.26 3.46 -3.45
C PHE A 286 3.04 3.88 -2.00
N GLY A 287 3.85 4.81 -1.48
CA GLY A 287 3.71 5.34 -0.11
C GLY A 287 2.53 6.32 0.06
N GLY A 288 2.06 6.92 -1.04
CA GLY A 288 0.92 7.81 -1.12
C GLY A 288 -0.34 7.08 -1.56
N GLU A 289 -0.79 7.33 -2.79
CA GLU A 289 -2.09 6.92 -3.32
C GLU A 289 -2.43 5.44 -3.10
N PHE A 290 -1.48 4.53 -3.37
CA PHE A 290 -1.74 3.10 -3.24
C PHE A 290 -1.89 2.69 -1.77
N PHE A 291 -1.00 3.15 -0.90
CA PHE A 291 -1.10 2.89 0.53
C PHE A 291 -2.38 3.48 1.14
N GLN A 292 -2.75 4.71 0.75
CA GLN A 292 -4.00 5.34 1.18
C GLN A 292 -5.23 4.54 0.76
N ALA A 293 -5.26 4.04 -0.48
CA ALA A 293 -6.35 3.20 -0.96
C ALA A 293 -6.49 1.88 -0.16
N ILE A 294 -5.36 1.29 0.22
CA ILE A 294 -5.33 0.11 1.11
C ILE A 294 -5.87 0.45 2.50
N VAL A 295 -5.43 1.57 3.10
CA VAL A 295 -5.92 2.03 4.41
C VAL A 295 -7.43 2.20 4.39
N LYS A 296 -7.98 2.97 3.44
CA LYS A 296 -9.44 3.17 3.27
C LYS A 296 -10.20 1.85 3.14
N THR A 297 -9.62 0.94 2.38
CA THR A 297 -10.21 -0.38 2.13
C THR A 297 -10.24 -1.24 3.38
N LEU A 298 -9.12 -1.31 4.11
CA LEU A 298 -8.99 -2.18 5.28
C LEU A 298 -9.80 -1.65 6.47
N LEU A 299 -9.96 -0.33 6.61
CA LEU A 299 -10.79 0.26 7.68
C LEU A 299 -12.29 -0.05 7.55
N LYS A 300 -12.77 -0.33 6.33
CA LYS A 300 -14.18 -0.66 6.07
C LYS A 300 -14.52 -2.12 6.36
N ASP A 301 -13.54 -2.95 6.71
CA ASP A 301 -13.70 -4.39 6.97
C ASP A 301 -13.65 -4.71 8.46
N GLY A 302 -14.29 -5.81 8.88
CA GLY A 302 -14.30 -6.21 10.30
C GLY A 302 -12.93 -6.68 10.83
N HIS A 303 -12.09 -7.30 9.99
CA HIS A 303 -10.76 -7.80 10.37
C HIS A 303 -9.61 -7.00 9.74
N GLY A 304 -9.91 -6.15 8.77
CA GLY A 304 -8.92 -5.31 8.08
C GLY A 304 -8.11 -4.38 8.99
N PRO A 305 -8.68 -3.70 10.00
CA PRO A 305 -7.93 -2.80 10.87
C PRO A 305 -6.84 -3.51 11.67
N TYR A 306 -7.16 -4.67 12.25
CA TYR A 306 -6.16 -5.52 12.92
C TYR A 306 -4.98 -5.84 12.01
N GLN A 307 -5.24 -6.23 10.76
CA GLN A 307 -4.19 -6.56 9.77
C GLN A 307 -3.37 -5.33 9.40
N LEU A 308 -4.03 -4.18 9.22
CA LEU A 308 -3.42 -2.90 8.91
C LEU A 308 -2.43 -2.49 10.00
N PHE A 309 -2.89 -2.41 11.24
CA PHE A 309 -2.05 -1.97 12.36
C PHE A 309 -0.97 -2.98 12.71
N THR A 310 -1.26 -4.29 12.67
CA THR A 310 -0.25 -5.32 12.92
C THR A 310 0.87 -5.27 11.88
N SER A 311 0.54 -5.17 10.59
CA SER A 311 1.53 -5.10 9.51
C SER A 311 2.30 -3.79 9.55
N PHE A 312 1.62 -2.66 9.78
CA PHE A 312 2.28 -1.36 9.83
C PHE A 312 3.20 -1.25 11.05
N LYS A 313 2.74 -1.67 12.24
CA LYS A 313 3.57 -1.76 13.45
C LYS A 313 4.79 -2.63 13.23
N LYS A 314 4.64 -3.81 12.62
CA LYS A 314 5.78 -4.66 12.27
C LYS A 314 6.79 -3.94 11.38
N HIS A 315 6.33 -3.26 10.33
CA HIS A 315 7.21 -2.47 9.45
C HIS A 315 7.94 -1.35 10.19
N ILE A 316 7.26 -0.66 11.10
CA ILE A 316 7.86 0.40 11.93
C ILE A 316 8.94 -0.16 12.85
N GLU A 317 8.70 -1.29 13.52
CA GLU A 317 9.70 -1.92 14.39
C GLU A 317 10.91 -2.43 13.61
N GLU A 318 10.71 -3.05 12.46
CA GLU A 318 11.80 -3.44 11.56
C GLU A 318 12.59 -2.21 11.06
N SER A 319 11.90 -1.11 10.79
CA SER A 319 12.52 0.15 10.38
C SER A 319 13.31 0.81 11.51
N LYS A 320 12.84 0.76 12.76
CA LYS A 320 13.61 1.22 13.93
C LYS A 320 14.89 0.39 14.09
N GLN A 321 14.80 -0.94 13.98
CA GLN A 321 15.98 -1.80 14.04
C GLN A 321 17.00 -1.52 12.92
N LYS A 322 16.52 -1.19 11.71
CA LYS A 322 17.39 -0.74 10.61
C LYS A 322 18.02 0.62 10.92
N LEU A 323 17.24 1.56 11.44
CA LEU A 323 17.68 2.91 11.81
C LEU A 323 18.81 2.88 12.86
N ASP A 324 18.73 1.98 13.82
CA ASP A 324 19.75 1.83 14.87
C ASP A 324 21.07 1.22 14.36
N LYS A 325 21.03 0.51 13.24
CA LYS A 325 22.23 -0.02 12.57
C LYS A 325 22.93 1.01 11.67
N ILE A 326 22.33 2.17 11.42
CA ILE A 326 22.92 3.22 10.59
C ILE A 326 23.83 4.12 11.46
N GLU A 327 25.14 4.02 11.26
CA GLU A 327 26.14 4.83 11.96
C GLU A 327 26.17 6.29 11.48
N ASP A 328 26.00 6.52 10.18
CA ASP A 328 26.05 7.86 9.58
C ASP A 328 24.80 8.67 9.95
N ALA A 329 24.98 9.76 10.71
CA ALA A 329 23.89 10.59 11.21
C ALA A 329 22.98 11.16 10.09
N LYS A 330 23.55 11.56 8.95
CA LYS A 330 22.79 12.11 7.82
C LYS A 330 21.94 11.04 7.14
N LYS A 331 22.48 9.84 6.94
CA LYS A 331 21.71 8.69 6.43
C LYS A 331 20.62 8.27 7.42
N LYS A 332 20.92 8.32 8.72
CA LYS A 332 19.95 8.01 9.78
C LYS A 332 18.78 9.00 9.73
N GLU A 333 19.05 10.30 9.63
CA GLU A 333 18.03 11.34 9.48
C GLU A 333 17.20 11.15 8.21
N LYS A 334 17.83 10.89 7.05
CA LYS A 334 17.11 10.61 5.81
C LYS A 334 16.21 9.38 5.90
N TYR A 335 16.69 8.30 6.49
CA TYR A 335 15.88 7.09 6.66
C TYR A 335 14.75 7.30 7.67
N TRP A 336 14.98 8.12 8.71
CA TRP A 336 13.90 8.54 9.59
C TRP A 336 12.83 9.35 8.86
N HIS A 337 13.25 10.25 7.95
CA HIS A 337 12.32 11.02 7.13
C HIS A 337 11.41 10.12 6.28
N TYR A 338 11.97 9.06 5.67
CA TYR A 338 11.18 8.01 5.00
C TYR A 338 10.09 7.40 5.89
N VAL A 339 10.44 7.06 7.13
CA VAL A 339 9.47 6.48 8.08
C VAL A 339 8.38 7.51 8.40
N THR A 340 8.73 8.78 8.59
CA THR A 340 7.75 9.84 8.87
C THR A 340 6.86 10.15 7.67
N GLU A 341 7.37 10.08 6.44
CA GLU A 341 6.58 10.28 5.22
C GLU A 341 5.46 9.23 5.07
N LEU A 342 5.68 7.99 5.53
CA LEU A 342 4.61 6.99 5.59
C LEU A 342 3.48 7.40 6.53
N PHE A 343 3.80 8.01 7.68
CA PHE A 343 2.79 8.57 8.60
C PHE A 343 2.07 9.78 8.00
N ALA A 344 2.78 10.66 7.28
CA ALA A 344 2.17 11.78 6.58
C ALA A 344 1.12 11.36 5.55
N SER A 345 1.27 10.16 4.96
CA SER A 345 0.25 9.56 4.09
C SER A 345 -0.85 8.82 4.87
N PHE A 346 -0.46 8.05 5.89
CA PHE A 346 -1.36 7.24 6.71
C PHE A 346 -2.31 8.09 7.55
N CYS A 347 -1.79 9.01 8.35
CA CYS A 347 -2.54 9.70 9.41
C CYS A 347 -3.72 10.50 8.86
N PRO A 348 -3.56 11.41 7.88
CA PRO A 348 -4.70 12.14 7.32
C PRO A 348 -5.76 11.21 6.73
N THR A 349 -5.34 10.13 6.07
CA THR A 349 -6.27 9.14 5.50
C THR A 349 -7.03 8.39 6.59
N PHE A 350 -6.33 7.90 7.61
CA PHE A 350 -6.94 7.22 8.74
C PHE A 350 -7.89 8.14 9.51
N PHE A 351 -7.47 9.38 9.79
CA PHE A 351 -8.27 10.35 10.52
C PHE A 351 -9.56 10.73 9.80
N ASN A 352 -9.56 10.79 8.47
CA ASN A 352 -10.75 11.10 7.68
C ASN A 352 -11.71 9.91 7.52
N GLU A 353 -11.29 8.69 7.82
CA GLU A 353 -12.07 7.47 7.53
C GLU A 353 -12.54 6.75 8.80
N ILE A 354 -11.88 7.00 9.95
CA ILE A 354 -12.12 6.25 11.19
C ILE A 354 -13.53 6.43 11.76
N ASP A 355 -14.12 7.63 11.71
CA ASP A 355 -15.51 7.85 12.18
C ASP A 355 -16.52 7.01 11.40
N SER A 356 -16.27 6.84 10.09
CA SER A 356 -17.12 6.05 9.19
C SER A 356 -16.86 4.54 9.23
N ALA A 357 -15.82 4.09 9.95
CA ALA A 357 -15.47 2.69 10.04
C ALA A 357 -16.51 1.91 10.88
N PRO A 358 -16.99 0.73 10.43
CA PRO A 358 -18.03 -0.02 11.13
C PRO A 358 -17.70 -0.40 12.59
N SER A 359 -16.41 -0.45 12.93
CA SER A 359 -15.89 -0.87 14.23
C SER A 359 -14.98 0.20 14.87
N ASN A 360 -15.22 1.49 14.63
CA ASN A 360 -14.35 2.60 15.10
C ASN A 360 -13.88 2.47 16.57
N TYR A 361 -14.79 2.16 17.51
CA TYR A 361 -14.47 1.91 18.91
C TYR A 361 -13.50 0.73 19.09
N GLY A 362 -13.79 -0.40 18.44
CA GLY A 362 -12.93 -1.58 18.48
C GLY A 362 -11.56 -1.33 17.87
N ILE A 363 -11.50 -0.50 16.82
CA ILE A 363 -10.24 -0.09 16.21
C ILE A 363 -9.39 0.69 17.22
N TRP A 364 -9.94 1.70 17.88
CA TRP A 364 -9.18 2.48 18.86
C TRP A 364 -8.77 1.68 20.10
N GLU A 365 -9.62 0.77 20.56
CA GLU A 365 -9.39 0.02 21.80
C GLU A 365 -8.50 -1.20 21.60
N HIS A 366 -8.65 -1.92 20.48
CA HIS A 366 -8.01 -3.23 20.29
C HIS A 366 -6.96 -3.26 19.17
N ASP A 367 -7.13 -2.48 18.10
CA ASP A 367 -6.26 -2.56 16.93
C ASP A 367 -5.20 -1.45 16.87
N PHE A 368 -5.57 -0.21 17.21
CA PHE A 368 -4.68 0.94 17.21
C PHE A 368 -3.62 0.77 18.31
N PRO A 369 -2.32 0.74 17.99
CA PRO A 369 -1.29 0.44 18.97
C PRO A 369 -1.31 1.40 20.17
N SER A 370 -1.41 0.86 21.38
CA SER A 370 -1.48 1.67 22.60
C SER A 370 -0.23 2.52 22.80
N GLU A 371 0.93 2.05 22.35
CA GLU A 371 2.18 2.80 22.42
C GLU A 371 2.27 3.96 21.41
N TRP A 372 1.31 4.07 20.47
CA TRP A 372 1.21 5.17 19.51
C TRP A 372 0.33 6.31 20.01
N LYS A 373 -0.55 6.04 20.99
CA LYS A 373 -1.41 7.05 21.63
C LYS A 373 -0.56 8.09 22.37
N ILE A 374 -1.08 9.31 22.53
CA ILE A 374 -0.42 10.41 23.23
C ILE A 374 -0.79 10.36 24.71
N THR A 375 0.02 9.64 25.47
CA THR A 375 -0.10 9.49 26.92
C THR A 375 1.24 9.72 27.59
N ILE A 376 1.27 9.94 28.90
CA ILE A 376 2.52 10.14 29.64
C ILE A 376 3.41 8.92 29.62
N ALA A 377 2.82 7.73 29.60
CA ALA A 377 3.55 6.47 29.43
C ALA A 377 4.35 6.43 28.12
N ASN A 378 3.89 7.15 27.09
CA ASN A 378 4.47 7.15 25.74
C ASN A 378 5.30 8.42 25.42
N LYS A 379 5.65 9.25 26.41
CA LYS A 379 6.36 10.54 26.20
C LYS A 379 7.68 10.44 25.40
N ASP A 380 8.35 9.29 25.52
CA ASP A 380 9.63 9.01 24.86
C ASP A 380 9.46 8.22 23.55
N ASN A 381 8.22 7.82 23.22
CA ASN A 381 7.92 7.13 21.97
C ASN A 381 7.95 8.13 20.80
N ARG A 382 8.87 7.90 19.85
CA ARG A 382 9.01 8.74 18.66
C ARG A 382 7.78 8.72 17.77
N ILE A 383 7.08 7.58 17.69
CA ILE A 383 5.89 7.42 16.83
C ILE A 383 4.73 8.25 17.37
N SER A 384 4.52 8.29 18.69
CA SER A 384 3.56 9.20 19.31
C SER A 384 3.83 10.65 18.89
N ARG A 385 5.09 11.10 18.88
CA ARG A 385 5.42 12.48 18.43
C ARG A 385 5.15 12.71 16.94
N VAL A 386 5.35 11.70 16.10
CA VAL A 386 5.01 11.78 14.66
C VAL A 386 3.49 11.88 14.49
N ILE A 387 2.72 11.03 15.17
CA ILE A 387 1.25 11.07 15.13
C ILE A 387 0.72 12.41 15.63
N LEU A 388 1.30 12.94 16.71
CA LEU A 388 0.96 14.27 17.19
C LEU A 388 1.24 15.35 16.13
N HIS A 389 2.39 15.29 15.46
CA HIS A 389 2.71 16.24 14.40
C HIS A 389 1.67 16.20 13.27
N GLU A 390 1.35 15.00 12.78
CA GLU A 390 0.35 14.82 11.72
C GLU A 390 -1.06 15.25 12.18
N PHE A 391 -1.43 14.95 13.42
CA PHE A 391 -2.68 15.41 14.01
C PHE A 391 -2.76 16.94 14.04
N LEU A 392 -1.69 17.65 14.41
CA LEU A 392 -1.70 19.11 14.46
C LEU A 392 -1.76 19.74 13.07
N GLN A 393 -1.12 19.14 12.07
CA GLN A 393 -1.28 19.58 10.68
C GLN A 393 -2.71 19.38 10.19
N TRP A 394 -3.30 18.21 10.45
CA TRP A 394 -4.64 17.86 10.01
C TRP A 394 -5.76 18.64 10.72
N SER A 395 -5.62 18.89 12.02
CA SER A 395 -6.67 19.50 12.85
C SER A 395 -6.70 21.04 12.80
N ARG A 396 -5.63 21.69 12.33
CA ARG A 396 -5.44 23.17 12.43
C ARG A 396 -6.66 23.97 12.01
N ASP A 397 -7.23 23.69 10.84
CA ASP A 397 -8.37 24.43 10.28
C ASP A 397 -9.73 23.82 10.67
N ARG A 398 -9.73 22.84 11.57
CA ARG A 398 -10.90 22.07 12.03
C ARG A 398 -11.27 22.37 13.48
N ILE A 399 -10.35 22.94 14.27
CA ILE A 399 -10.56 23.25 15.71
C ILE A 399 -11.73 24.22 15.93
N PHE A 400 -11.87 25.25 15.07
CA PHE A 400 -12.86 26.32 15.24
C PHE A 400 -14.05 26.17 14.31
N LYS A 401 -15.24 26.61 14.77
CA LYS A 401 -16.45 26.57 13.94
C LYS A 401 -16.30 27.50 12.73
N LYS A 402 -16.68 27.00 11.56
CA LYS A 402 -16.76 27.82 10.35
C LYS A 402 -18.06 28.61 10.33
N GLU A 403 -18.01 29.78 9.71
CA GLU A 403 -19.20 30.61 9.50
C GLU A 403 -20.21 29.79 8.67
N ASN A 404 -21.39 29.54 9.25
CA ASN A 404 -22.50 28.74 8.70
C ASN A 404 -22.46 27.21 8.89
N GLU A 405 -21.55 26.66 9.70
CA GLU A 405 -21.61 25.23 10.10
C GLU A 405 -22.29 25.07 11.48
N GLU A 406 -23.45 24.42 11.49
CA GLU A 406 -24.17 24.11 12.74
C GLU A 406 -23.67 22.83 13.42
N ASN A 407 -23.13 21.89 12.62
CA ASN A 407 -22.72 20.57 13.10
C ASN A 407 -21.26 20.57 13.56
N PHE A 408 -21.00 19.90 14.68
CA PHE A 408 -19.65 19.59 15.13
C PHE A 408 -18.94 18.65 14.15
N ASP A 409 -17.64 18.83 14.04
CA ASP A 409 -16.70 17.95 13.35
C ASP A 409 -16.56 16.63 14.14
N LYS A 410 -17.32 15.62 13.69
CA LYS A 410 -17.33 14.29 14.29
C LYS A 410 -15.99 13.58 14.12
N ASP A 411 -15.37 13.66 12.95
CA ASP A 411 -14.08 13.04 12.70
C ASP A 411 -13.02 13.62 13.64
N LEU A 412 -13.01 14.95 13.86
CA LEU A 412 -12.10 15.59 14.82
C LEU A 412 -12.32 15.07 16.24
N THR A 413 -13.59 15.01 16.65
CA THR A 413 -14.00 14.50 17.97
C THR A 413 -13.50 13.07 18.17
N GLU A 414 -13.78 12.18 17.22
CA GLU A 414 -13.40 10.77 17.28
C GLU A 414 -11.88 10.59 17.32
N VAL A 415 -11.15 11.31 16.47
CA VAL A 415 -9.68 11.25 16.41
C VAL A 415 -9.05 11.77 17.70
N ILE A 416 -9.56 12.86 18.29
CA ILE A 416 -9.05 13.37 19.57
C ILE A 416 -9.26 12.32 20.67
N ASN A 417 -10.47 11.76 20.79
CA ASN A 417 -10.77 10.75 21.81
C ASN A 417 -9.90 9.49 21.65
N GLY A 418 -9.60 9.08 20.41
CA GLY A 418 -8.76 7.93 20.12
C GLY A 418 -7.27 8.14 20.42
N ILE A 419 -6.72 9.29 20.01
CA ILE A 419 -5.29 9.61 20.14
C ILE A 419 -4.93 10.07 21.56
N PHE A 420 -5.85 10.76 22.24
CA PHE A 420 -5.67 11.33 23.57
C PHE A 420 -6.67 10.72 24.58
N PRO A 421 -6.61 9.41 24.85
CA PRO A 421 -7.69 8.69 25.57
C PRO A 421 -7.89 9.13 27.03
N ASN A 422 -6.87 9.74 27.65
CA ASN A 422 -6.86 10.05 29.08
C ASN A 422 -6.89 11.54 29.39
N VAL A 423 -7.05 12.41 28.40
CA VAL A 423 -7.08 13.85 28.66
C VAL A 423 -8.45 14.25 29.21
N HIS A 424 -8.45 15.19 30.15
CA HIS A 424 -9.67 15.83 30.64
C HIS A 424 -10.32 16.65 29.51
N SER A 425 -11.60 16.40 29.25
CA SER A 425 -12.33 16.93 28.10
C SER A 425 -12.33 18.46 28.01
N SER A 426 -12.76 19.16 29.06
CA SER A 426 -12.86 20.62 29.03
C SER A 426 -11.50 21.31 28.96
N LEU A 427 -10.57 20.93 29.84
CA LEU A 427 -9.20 21.48 29.85
C LEU A 427 -8.44 21.24 28.55
N PHE A 428 -8.57 20.06 27.92
CA PHE A 428 -7.86 19.80 26.67
C PHE A 428 -8.51 20.52 25.49
N THR A 429 -9.84 20.69 25.49
CA THR A 429 -10.53 21.56 24.53
C THR A 429 -10.03 23.00 24.65
N ALA A 430 -9.97 23.52 25.89
CA ALA A 430 -9.43 24.84 26.20
C ALA A 430 -8.00 25.01 25.70
N PHE A 431 -7.15 24.01 25.96
CA PHE A 431 -5.79 23.98 25.49
C PHE A 431 -5.70 24.05 23.97
N LEU A 432 -6.42 23.20 23.22
CA LEU A 432 -6.35 23.18 21.75
C LEU A 432 -6.82 24.51 21.14
N MET A 433 -7.86 25.13 21.71
CA MET A 433 -8.32 26.45 21.28
C MET A 433 -7.22 27.51 21.47
N LEU A 434 -6.59 27.58 22.64
CA LEU A 434 -5.50 28.52 22.92
C LEU A 434 -4.25 28.20 22.09
N PHE A 435 -3.96 26.92 21.88
CA PHE A 435 -2.82 26.46 21.10
C PHE A 435 -2.91 26.92 19.64
N VAL A 436 -4.08 26.81 19.01
CA VAL A 436 -4.28 27.20 17.61
C VAL A 436 -4.47 28.71 17.43
N SER A 437 -5.20 29.36 18.33
CA SER A 437 -5.46 30.81 18.22
C SER A 437 -4.31 31.70 18.67
N SER A 438 -3.53 31.26 19.66
CA SER A 438 -2.57 32.10 20.40
C SER A 438 -3.18 33.31 21.14
N GLU A 439 -4.49 33.55 21.04
CA GLU A 439 -5.20 34.72 21.57
C GLU A 439 -6.51 34.30 22.26
N VAL A 440 -6.69 34.69 23.52
CA VAL A 440 -7.87 34.31 24.33
C VAL A 440 -9.16 34.82 23.70
N LYS A 441 -9.12 36.08 23.25
CA LYS A 441 -10.24 36.75 22.59
C LYS A 441 -10.74 35.99 21.36
N TYR A 442 -9.82 35.68 20.45
CA TYR A 442 -10.16 34.96 19.21
C TYR A 442 -10.72 33.57 19.52
N ALA A 443 -10.12 32.84 20.47
CA ALA A 443 -10.58 31.52 20.89
C ALA A 443 -12.05 31.53 21.38
N LEU A 444 -12.40 32.50 22.23
CA LEU A 444 -13.76 32.63 22.77
C LEU A 444 -14.78 33.08 21.73
N GLU A 445 -14.38 33.92 20.78
CA GLU A 445 -15.28 34.39 19.72
C GLU A 445 -15.64 33.28 18.72
N LYS A 446 -14.67 32.42 18.36
CA LYS A 446 -14.85 31.41 17.31
C LYS A 446 -15.47 30.09 17.77
N GLU A 447 -15.36 29.77 19.06
CA GLU A 447 -15.87 28.53 19.68
C GLU A 447 -15.29 27.23 19.07
N PRO A 448 -15.19 26.13 19.84
CA PRO A 448 -14.69 24.87 19.29
C PRO A 448 -15.73 24.21 18.37
N ASN A 449 -15.25 23.60 17.29
CA ASN A 449 -16.05 22.79 16.35
C ASN A 449 -16.06 21.29 16.70
N PHE A 450 -15.60 20.91 17.89
CA PHE A 450 -15.57 19.53 18.34
C PHE A 450 -15.96 19.46 19.81
N TYR A 451 -16.14 18.25 20.30
CA TYR A 451 -16.24 17.97 21.73
C TYR A 451 -15.34 16.79 22.09
N ILE A 452 -14.95 16.68 23.34
CA ILE A 452 -14.20 15.52 23.86
C ILE A 452 -15.13 14.79 24.80
N LEU A 453 -15.22 13.48 24.67
CA LEU A 453 -16.09 12.68 25.53
C LEU A 453 -15.59 12.78 26.98
N GLY A 454 -16.53 13.06 27.89
CA GLY A 454 -16.23 13.22 29.31
C GLY A 454 -15.86 11.91 30.01
N VAL A 455 -15.53 12.05 31.29
CA VAL A 455 -15.19 10.95 32.21
C VAL A 455 -16.29 9.88 32.21
N SER A 456 -15.98 8.68 31.70
CA SER A 456 -16.81 7.48 31.88
C SER A 456 -16.13 6.48 32.82
N VAL A 457 -16.85 5.87 33.76
CA VAL A 457 -16.29 4.85 34.68
C VAL A 457 -17.02 3.53 34.45
N SER A 458 -16.28 2.47 34.17
CA SER A 458 -16.81 1.12 33.97
C SER A 458 -17.35 0.54 35.28
N ARG A 459 -18.61 0.10 35.28
CA ARG A 459 -19.32 -0.42 36.46
C ARG A 459 -19.11 -1.92 36.62
N SER A 460 -18.62 -2.36 37.76
CA SER A 460 -18.79 -3.75 38.22
C SER A 460 -19.25 -3.73 39.68
N GLY A 461 -20.54 -3.96 39.92
CA GLY A 461 -21.11 -4.03 41.26
C GLY A 461 -21.32 -5.47 41.73
N SER A 462 -21.15 -5.72 43.02
CA SER A 462 -21.63 -6.96 43.65
C SER A 462 -23.13 -6.85 43.90
N ILE A 463 -23.81 -8.00 44.02
CA ILE A 463 -25.27 -8.09 44.24
C ILE A 463 -25.69 -7.56 45.63
N GLU A 464 -24.72 -7.39 46.54
CA GLU A 464 -24.95 -7.07 47.97
C GLU A 464 -24.71 -5.59 48.33
N GLU A 465 -24.29 -4.74 47.40
CA GLU A 465 -23.96 -3.33 47.68
C GLU A 465 -25.24 -2.46 47.70
N SER A 466 -25.43 -1.67 48.76
CA SER A 466 -26.58 -0.74 48.88
C SER A 466 -26.53 0.35 47.80
N GLU A 467 -27.68 0.89 47.39
CA GLU A 467 -27.72 1.93 46.34
C GLU A 467 -26.94 3.20 46.75
N GLU A 468 -27.00 3.58 48.02
CA GLU A 468 -26.30 4.75 48.55
C GLU A 468 -24.78 4.57 48.60
N ASP A 469 -24.30 3.39 49.02
CA ASP A 469 -22.87 3.07 48.98
C ASP A 469 -22.34 3.02 47.55
N ARG A 470 -23.17 2.54 46.60
CA ARG A 470 -22.83 2.51 45.17
C ARG A 470 -22.70 3.90 44.58
N ASP A 471 -23.63 4.80 44.90
CA ASP A 471 -23.61 6.17 44.40
C ASP A 471 -22.43 6.95 44.96
N LYS A 472 -22.12 6.77 46.25
CA LYS A 472 -20.95 7.37 46.88
C LYS A 472 -19.66 6.86 46.23
N ARG A 473 -19.52 5.55 46.03
CA ARG A 473 -18.36 4.95 45.36
C ARG A 473 -18.23 5.43 43.92
N LEU A 474 -19.34 5.58 43.20
CA LEU A 474 -19.34 6.12 41.84
C LEU A 474 -18.85 7.58 41.82
N ALA A 475 -19.34 8.41 42.73
CA ALA A 475 -18.90 9.80 42.86
C ALA A 475 -17.40 9.89 43.21
N GLU A 476 -16.91 9.03 44.10
CA GLU A 476 -15.49 8.92 44.43
C GLU A 476 -14.65 8.50 43.22
N MET A 477 -15.10 7.49 42.45
CA MET A 477 -14.42 7.06 41.22
C MET A 477 -14.42 8.14 40.14
N MET A 478 -15.53 8.85 39.95
CA MET A 478 -15.62 9.96 39.00
C MET A 478 -14.67 11.09 39.39
N LYS A 479 -14.63 11.47 40.66
CA LYS A 479 -13.72 12.51 41.17
C LYS A 479 -12.25 12.12 41.06
N ALA A 480 -11.92 10.86 41.36
CA ALA A 480 -10.57 10.34 41.22
C ALA A 480 -10.13 10.31 39.76
N LYS A 481 -11.02 9.86 38.85
CA LYS A 481 -10.74 9.84 37.41
C LYS A 481 -10.63 11.25 36.85
N ASP A 482 -11.51 12.17 37.23
CA ASP A 482 -11.43 13.60 36.89
C ASP A 482 -10.08 14.19 37.27
N SER A 483 -9.66 14.01 38.53
CA SER A 483 -8.37 14.50 39.03
C SER A 483 -7.18 13.90 38.26
N SER A 484 -7.22 12.59 38.01
CA SER A 484 -6.19 11.89 37.24
C SER A 484 -6.11 12.39 35.79
N GLN A 485 -7.24 12.66 35.15
CA GLN A 485 -7.29 13.18 33.78
C GLN A 485 -6.80 14.63 33.72
N LYS A 486 -7.08 15.46 34.73
CA LYS A 486 -6.54 16.82 34.81
C LYS A 486 -5.02 16.81 34.93
N GLU A 487 -4.48 15.97 35.81
CA GLU A 487 -3.03 15.79 35.94
C GLU A 487 -2.42 15.29 34.63
N GLU A 488 -3.00 14.27 33.99
CA GLU A 488 -2.52 13.75 32.72
C GLU A 488 -2.58 14.81 31.60
N THR A 489 -3.66 15.60 31.50
CA THR A 489 -3.76 16.73 30.55
C THR A 489 -2.60 17.71 30.71
N VAL A 490 -2.33 18.17 31.92
CA VAL A 490 -1.26 19.13 32.20
C VAL A 490 0.09 18.54 31.81
N GLN A 491 0.37 17.29 32.20
CA GLN A 491 1.60 16.62 31.83
C GLN A 491 1.72 16.44 30.31
N VAL A 492 0.63 16.10 29.61
CA VAL A 492 0.64 15.89 28.16
C VAL A 492 1.01 17.20 27.47
N ILE A 493 0.40 18.31 27.87
CA ILE A 493 0.72 19.65 27.37
C ILE A 493 2.21 19.96 27.58
N LEU A 494 2.73 19.80 28.80
CA LEU A 494 4.12 20.16 29.11
C LEU A 494 5.16 19.26 28.41
N LYS A 495 4.86 17.96 28.21
CA LYS A 495 5.81 17.00 27.63
C LYS A 495 5.75 16.95 26.10
N PHE A 496 4.55 16.99 25.52
CA PHE A 496 4.37 16.85 24.09
C PHE A 496 4.35 18.20 23.37
N PHE A 497 3.75 19.23 23.96
CA PHE A 497 3.54 20.55 23.36
C PHE A 497 4.56 21.60 23.85
N HIS A 498 5.78 21.17 24.14
CA HIS A 498 6.88 22.07 24.55
C HIS A 498 7.20 23.18 23.52
N PHE A 499 6.77 23.02 22.26
CA PHE A 499 6.86 24.01 21.18
C PHE A 499 5.68 24.98 21.11
N TRP A 500 4.70 24.88 22.01
CA TRP A 500 3.64 25.89 22.12
C TRP A 500 4.26 27.25 22.44
N GLN A 501 3.87 28.30 21.72
CA GLN A 501 4.48 29.64 21.83
C GLN A 501 4.47 30.19 23.27
N THR A 502 3.42 29.87 24.03
CA THR A 502 3.28 30.22 25.45
C THR A 502 4.35 29.54 26.33
N LEU A 503 4.74 28.31 26.00
CA LEU A 503 5.73 27.53 26.77
C LEU A 503 7.15 27.62 26.21
N THR A 504 7.28 28.05 24.95
CA THR A 504 8.56 28.23 24.26
C THR A 504 9.23 29.51 24.73
N ILE A 505 10.54 29.46 24.95
CA ILE A 505 11.31 30.62 25.38
C ILE A 505 12.12 31.12 24.21
N TYR A 506 11.87 32.37 23.87
CA TYR A 506 12.60 33.12 22.88
C TYR A 506 13.53 34.13 23.56
N LYS A 507 14.52 34.63 22.83
CA LYS A 507 15.57 35.52 23.35
C LYS A 507 15.00 36.82 23.92
N ASP A 508 13.92 37.32 23.33
CA ASP A 508 13.14 38.49 23.75
C ASP A 508 12.36 38.27 25.05
N ASN A 509 12.23 37.04 25.52
CA ASN A 509 11.57 36.74 26.80
C ASN A 509 12.56 36.71 27.97
N LEU A 510 13.86 36.83 27.69
CA LEU A 510 14.92 36.88 28.69
C LEU A 510 15.29 38.33 28.98
N SER A 511 15.74 38.61 30.20
CA SER A 511 16.39 39.90 30.47
C SER A 511 17.68 40.04 29.64
N GLU A 512 18.17 41.26 29.45
CA GLU A 512 19.42 41.48 28.73
C GLU A 512 20.59 40.69 29.35
N ASP A 513 20.66 40.62 30.67
CA ASP A 513 21.68 39.88 31.40
C ASP A 513 21.52 38.37 31.20
N GLU A 514 20.29 37.86 31.27
CA GLU A 514 19.99 36.45 31.06
C GLU A 514 20.34 36.00 29.63
N SER A 515 20.02 36.86 28.65
CA SER A 515 20.34 36.59 27.26
C SER A 515 21.85 36.65 26.98
N LYS A 516 22.60 37.58 27.60
CA LYS A 516 24.05 37.70 27.39
C LYS A 516 24.81 36.56 28.07
N ASN A 517 24.33 36.12 29.23
CA ASN A 517 25.01 35.13 30.07
C ASN A 517 24.47 33.70 29.90
N TRP A 518 23.53 33.45 28.97
CA TRP A 518 22.85 32.16 28.82
C TRP A 518 23.83 30.98 28.73
N GLU A 519 24.89 31.11 27.93
CA GLU A 519 25.91 30.07 27.75
C GLU A 519 26.76 29.84 29.02
N SER A 520 26.90 30.86 29.87
CA SER A 520 27.65 30.79 31.13
C SER A 520 26.86 30.19 32.30
N TYR A 521 25.52 30.14 32.20
CA TYR A 521 24.67 29.58 33.25
C TYR A 521 24.77 28.06 33.35
N THR A 522 24.69 27.57 34.59
CA THR A 522 24.53 26.15 34.88
C THR A 522 23.18 25.62 34.40
N GLU A 523 23.05 24.31 34.25
CA GLU A 523 21.78 23.70 33.85
C GLU A 523 20.64 24.03 34.82
N GLU A 524 20.93 24.06 36.13
CA GLU A 524 19.95 24.43 37.17
C GLU A 524 19.54 25.89 37.09
N GLN A 525 20.47 26.80 36.81
CA GLN A 525 20.15 28.21 36.56
C GLN A 525 19.26 28.37 35.32
N ARG A 526 19.59 27.69 34.22
CA ARG A 526 18.76 27.71 33.00
C ARG A 526 17.35 27.15 33.26
N LYS A 527 17.22 26.05 34.01
CA LYS A 527 15.92 25.48 34.42
C LYS A 527 15.11 26.48 35.25
N SER A 528 15.74 27.15 36.21
CA SER A 528 15.10 28.16 37.05
C SER A 528 14.59 29.35 36.23
N ILE A 529 15.42 29.87 35.31
CA ILE A 529 15.02 30.95 34.38
C ILE A 529 13.86 30.49 33.49
N VAL A 530 13.94 29.27 32.94
CA VAL A 530 12.89 28.69 32.09
C VAL A 530 11.56 28.62 32.83
N LYS A 531 11.58 28.14 34.06
CA LYS A 531 10.43 28.04 34.96
C LYS A 531 9.82 29.42 35.24
N LYS A 532 10.65 30.40 35.59
CA LYS A 532 10.23 31.80 35.83
C LYS A 532 9.54 32.40 34.61
N VAL A 533 10.19 32.35 33.43
CA VAL A 533 9.66 32.96 32.20
C VAL A 533 8.35 32.30 31.75
N ARG A 534 8.25 30.97 31.85
CA ARG A 534 7.00 30.27 31.53
C ARG A 534 5.87 30.68 32.47
N LYS A 535 6.15 30.78 33.77
CA LYS A 535 5.18 31.27 34.75
C LYS A 535 4.71 32.68 34.41
N GLU A 536 5.63 33.61 34.16
CA GLU A 536 5.29 35.00 33.78
C GLU A 536 4.39 35.08 32.54
N LYS A 537 4.66 34.26 31.52
CA LYS A 537 3.81 34.17 30.32
C LYS A 537 2.40 33.64 30.63
N LEU A 538 2.29 32.60 31.45
CA LEU A 538 1.01 32.03 31.85
C LEU A 538 0.21 33.00 32.73
N GLU A 539 0.86 33.71 33.65
CA GLU A 539 0.23 34.76 34.47
C GLU A 539 -0.29 35.92 33.61
N LYS A 540 0.41 36.27 32.53
CA LYS A 540 -0.08 37.26 31.56
C LYS A 540 -1.37 36.79 30.88
N ILE A 541 -1.44 35.52 30.47
CA ILE A 541 -2.66 34.94 29.89
C ILE A 541 -3.77 34.87 30.93
N LYS A 542 -3.46 34.51 32.18
CA LYS A 542 -4.41 34.53 33.29
C LYS A 542 -5.04 35.92 33.47
N ALA A 543 -4.21 36.95 33.52
CA ALA A 543 -4.68 38.34 33.62
C ALA A 543 -5.52 38.77 32.40
N GLU A 544 -5.18 38.30 31.19
CA GLU A 544 -5.98 38.53 29.98
C GLU A 544 -7.37 37.89 30.10
N ILE A 545 -7.46 36.61 30.52
CA ILE A 545 -8.72 35.88 30.72
C ILE A 545 -9.62 36.58 31.76
N GLU A 546 -9.03 37.20 32.77
CA GLU A 546 -9.73 37.93 33.83
C GLU A 546 -10.05 39.39 33.48
N SER A 547 -9.58 39.89 32.33
CA SER A 547 -9.80 41.26 31.91
C SER A 547 -11.28 41.57 31.66
N GLU A 548 -11.67 42.84 31.88
CA GLU A 548 -13.03 43.32 31.61
C GLU A 548 -13.40 43.20 30.13
N GLU A 549 -12.41 43.26 29.21
CA GLU A 549 -12.65 43.02 27.79
C GLU A 549 -13.12 41.59 27.54
N ILE A 550 -12.42 40.58 28.07
CA ILE A 550 -12.80 39.17 27.90
C ILE A 550 -14.14 38.87 28.58
N LYS A 551 -14.37 39.37 29.80
CA LYS A 551 -15.68 39.22 30.47
C LYS A 551 -16.83 39.80 29.63
N LYS A 552 -16.60 40.94 28.97
CA LYS A 552 -17.59 41.56 28.08
C LYS A 552 -17.86 40.71 26.83
N ILE A 553 -16.86 40.01 26.30
CA ILE A 553 -17.03 39.08 25.17
C ILE A 553 -17.86 37.86 25.57
N CYS A 554 -17.69 37.37 26.78
CA CYS A 554 -18.54 36.32 27.34
C CYS A 554 -19.99 36.82 27.49
N GLY A 555 -20.19 38.07 27.93
CA GLY A 555 -21.51 38.69 28.04
C GLY A 555 -22.48 37.79 28.82
N ASP A 556 -23.68 37.59 28.29
CA ASP A 556 -24.70 36.68 28.86
C ASP A 556 -24.60 35.23 28.32
N SER A 557 -23.55 34.90 27.55
CA SER A 557 -23.39 33.56 27.01
C SER A 557 -22.80 32.62 28.06
N GLU A 558 -23.65 31.78 28.66
CA GLU A 558 -23.24 30.74 29.62
C GLU A 558 -22.13 29.84 29.05
N ARG A 559 -22.20 29.53 27.75
CA ARG A 559 -21.23 28.69 27.07
C ARG A 559 -19.85 29.35 26.97
N LYS A 560 -19.79 30.63 26.59
CA LYS A 560 -18.51 31.37 26.54
C LYS A 560 -17.93 31.58 27.93
N GLU A 561 -18.79 31.78 28.93
CA GLU A 561 -18.36 31.88 30.32
C GLU A 561 -17.80 30.55 30.85
N LEU A 562 -18.37 29.42 30.44
CA LEU A 562 -17.81 28.10 30.74
C LEU A 562 -16.40 27.93 30.15
N TYR A 563 -16.21 28.26 28.87
CA TYR A 563 -14.89 28.20 28.25
C TYR A 563 -13.87 29.14 28.91
N ARG A 564 -14.30 30.35 29.31
CA ARG A 564 -13.43 31.27 30.07
C ARG A 564 -12.96 30.64 31.39
N LYS A 565 -13.85 29.95 32.11
CA LYS A 565 -13.50 29.24 33.35
C LYS A 565 -12.57 28.05 33.10
N ASP A 566 -12.82 27.27 32.05
CA ASP A 566 -11.94 26.17 31.66
C ASP A 566 -10.53 26.66 31.28
N PHE A 567 -10.44 27.80 30.58
CA PHE A 567 -9.17 28.45 30.27
C PHE A 567 -8.44 28.85 31.55
N LEU A 568 -9.15 29.48 32.49
CA LEU A 568 -8.57 29.91 33.77
C LEU A 568 -8.04 28.71 34.56
N GLU A 569 -8.85 27.67 34.73
CA GLU A 569 -8.47 26.45 35.46
C GLU A 569 -7.24 25.78 34.80
N LEU A 570 -7.22 25.66 33.48
CA LEU A 570 -6.08 25.10 32.75
C LEU A 570 -4.78 25.87 33.04
N ILE A 571 -4.84 27.21 32.96
CA ILE A 571 -3.66 28.06 33.17
C ILE A 571 -3.18 27.98 34.61
N GLU A 572 -4.09 27.95 35.59
CA GLU A 572 -3.73 27.79 37.01
C GLU A 572 -3.05 26.45 37.28
N LEU A 573 -3.57 25.36 36.71
CA LEU A 573 -2.96 24.04 36.84
C LEU A 573 -1.57 23.97 36.17
N LEU A 574 -1.40 24.60 35.01
CA LEU A 574 -0.10 24.70 34.35
C LEU A 574 0.92 25.50 35.18
N ILE A 575 0.51 26.61 35.79
CA ILE A 575 1.37 27.40 36.70
C ILE A 575 1.78 26.54 37.89
N LEU A 576 0.82 25.89 38.56
CA LEU A 576 1.06 25.06 39.73
C LEU A 576 2.02 23.89 39.41
N GLU A 577 1.88 23.27 38.24
CA GLU A 577 2.77 22.18 37.84
C GLU A 577 4.17 22.66 37.46
N ILE A 578 4.28 23.84 36.85
CA ILE A 578 5.58 24.46 36.58
C ILE A 578 6.28 24.83 37.89
N GLU A 579 5.54 25.15 38.95
CA GLU A 579 6.05 25.48 40.29
C GLU A 579 6.55 24.29 41.11
N LYS A 580 6.08 23.08 40.83
CA LYS A 580 6.70 21.85 41.33
C LYS A 580 8.10 21.67 40.73
#